data_AF-A0A9E4J4Q9-F1
#
_entry.id   AF-A0A9E4J4Q9-F1
#
_cell.length_a   1.000
_cell.length_b   1.000
_cell.length_c   1.000
_cell.angle_alpha   90.00
_cell.angle_beta   90.00
_cell.angle_gamma   90.00
#
_symmetry.space_group_name_H-M   'P 1'
#
loop_
_entity.id
_entity.type
_entity.pdbx_description
1 polymer ?
#
loop_
_entity_poly.entity_id
_entity_poly.type
_entity_poly.pdbx_seq_one_letter_code
_entity_poly.pdbx_strand_id
1 'polypeptide(L)'
;PSHLALTWEFAGDVSWVEVRCSADGTGAARLELIHTALLSPHWDEYGPGAAGVGWELGLLGLALHLEQPDEPQLDEHAFAASPEGQALITGSSEAWGEAGITAGIDADAARAAAIRTTAFYTGA
;
A
#
# COMPACT_ATOMS: atom_id res chain seq x y z
N PRO A 1 0.50 -6.73 -22.92
CA PRO A 1 1.67 -6.83 -22.01
C PRO A 1 1.27 -7.52 -20.69
N SER A 2 2.04 -8.49 -20.21
CA SER A 2 1.74 -9.27 -18.98
C SER A 2 2.71 -9.02 -17.82
N HIS A 3 3.77 -8.23 -18.05
CA HIS A 3 4.79 -7.91 -17.05
C HIS A 3 5.32 -6.50 -17.27
N LEU A 4 5.45 -5.74 -16.19
CA LEU A 4 6.09 -4.44 -16.12
C LEU A 4 7.09 -4.46 -14.96
N ALA A 5 8.32 -4.07 -15.22
CA ALA A 5 9.35 -3.90 -14.20
C ALA A 5 9.96 -2.51 -14.32
N LEU A 6 10.12 -1.81 -13.20
CA LEU A 6 10.63 -0.45 -13.15
C LEU A 6 11.40 -0.20 -11.85
N THR A 7 12.28 0.80 -11.89
CA THR A 7 12.86 1.40 -10.69
C THR A 7 11.96 2.52 -10.18
N TRP A 8 11.96 2.74 -8.88
CA TRP A 8 11.22 3.80 -8.22
C TRP A 8 12.19 4.64 -7.39
N GLU A 9 12.21 5.95 -7.61
CA GLU A 9 13.09 6.88 -6.90
C GLU A 9 12.24 7.84 -6.06
N PHE A 10 12.46 7.85 -4.74
CA PHE A 10 11.72 8.72 -3.83
C PHE A 10 12.59 9.10 -2.63
N ALA A 11 12.55 10.37 -2.23
CA ALA A 11 13.30 10.91 -1.10
C ALA A 11 14.82 10.58 -1.09
N GLY A 12 15.41 10.33 -2.27
CA GLY A 12 16.82 9.97 -2.42
C GLY A 12 17.11 8.47 -2.36
N ASP A 13 16.11 7.63 -2.07
CA ASP A 13 16.20 6.17 -2.12
C ASP A 13 15.80 5.63 -3.49
N VAL A 14 16.32 4.44 -3.84
CA VAL A 14 15.96 3.69 -5.06
C VAL A 14 15.40 2.33 -4.66
N SER A 15 14.26 1.96 -5.24
CA SER A 15 13.60 0.67 -5.08
C SER A 15 13.14 0.09 -6.43
N TRP A 16 12.58 -1.13 -6.41
CA TRP A 16 12.16 -1.86 -7.60
C TRP A 16 10.72 -2.32 -7.48
N VAL A 17 9.95 -2.11 -8.55
CA VAL A 17 8.55 -2.54 -8.64
C VAL A 17 8.39 -3.49 -9.81
N GLU A 18 7.78 -4.63 -9.54
CA GLU A 18 7.36 -5.60 -10.55
C GLU A 18 5.85 -5.78 -10.49
N VAL A 19 5.19 -5.62 -11.64
CA VAL A 19 3.76 -5.87 -11.80
C VAL A 19 3.57 -6.97 -12.84
N ARG A 20 2.87 -8.03 -12.47
CA ARG A 20 2.50 -9.13 -13.36
C ARG A 20 0.99 -9.20 -13.47
N CYS A 21 0.50 -9.43 -14.69
CA CYS A 21 -0.90 -9.64 -14.97
C CYS A 21 -1.05 -10.96 -15.72
N SER A 22 -1.86 -11.87 -15.17
CA SER A 22 -2.12 -13.19 -15.73
C SER A 22 -3.62 -13.44 -15.84
N ALA A 23 -4.02 -14.30 -16.77
CA ALA A 23 -5.43 -14.67 -16.91
C ALA A 23 -5.89 -15.47 -15.69
N ASP A 24 -7.08 -15.15 -15.18
CA ASP A 24 -7.68 -15.82 -14.01
C ASP A 24 -9.14 -16.19 -14.30
N GLY A 25 -9.33 -17.06 -15.29
CA GLY A 25 -10.66 -17.41 -15.81
C GLY A 25 -11.20 -16.45 -16.86
N THR A 26 -12.47 -16.62 -17.22
CA THR A 26 -13.09 -15.87 -18.32
C THR A 26 -13.42 -14.44 -17.87
N GLY A 27 -12.77 -13.45 -18.49
CA GLY A 27 -13.02 -12.04 -18.23
C GLY A 27 -12.40 -11.49 -16.95
N ALA A 28 -11.53 -12.26 -16.30
CA ALA A 28 -10.83 -11.87 -15.08
C ALA A 28 -9.31 -12.02 -15.24
N ALA A 29 -8.59 -11.22 -14.46
CA ALA A 29 -7.14 -11.21 -14.44
C ALA A 29 -6.63 -11.13 -12.99
N ARG A 30 -5.54 -11.84 -12.72
CA ARG A 30 -4.81 -11.77 -11.47
C ARG A 30 -3.66 -10.79 -11.63
N LEU A 31 -3.69 -9.74 -10.81
CA LEU A 31 -2.61 -8.78 -10.67
C LEU A 31 -1.74 -9.17 -9.48
N GLU A 32 -0.43 -9.24 -9.71
CA GLU A 32 0.58 -9.44 -8.68
C GLU A 32 1.53 -8.25 -8.70
N LEU A 33 1.73 -7.64 -7.53
CA LEU A 33 2.64 -6.52 -7.34
C LEU A 33 3.68 -6.87 -6.28
N ILE A 34 4.94 -6.65 -6.61
CA ILE A 34 6.06 -6.80 -5.68
C ILE A 34 6.83 -5.48 -5.67
N HIS A 35 6.97 -4.89 -4.48
CA HIS A 35 7.83 -3.74 -4.26
C HIS A 35 9.01 -4.17 -3.38
N THR A 36 10.20 -4.18 -3.95
CA THR A 36 11.45 -4.51 -3.24
C THR A 36 12.22 -3.22 -2.99
N ALA A 37 12.59 -2.96 -1.75
CA ALA A 37 13.38 -1.80 -1.36
C ALA A 37 14.54 -2.23 -0.44
N LEU A 38 15.60 -1.41 -0.41
CA LEU A 38 16.58 -1.49 0.65
C LEU A 38 15.96 -0.90 1.92
N LEU A 39 16.31 -1.46 3.08
CA LEU A 39 15.87 -0.90 4.36
C LEU A 39 16.52 0.48 4.55
N SER A 40 15.70 1.47 4.89
CA SER A 40 16.13 2.86 5.14
C SER A 40 15.58 3.33 6.48
N PRO A 41 16.02 4.49 7.02
CA PRO A 41 15.45 5.02 8.25
C PRO A 41 13.93 5.19 8.20
N HIS A 42 13.36 5.37 7.01
CA HIS A 42 11.91 5.42 6.80
C HIS A 42 11.23 4.07 7.11
N TRP A 43 11.89 2.95 6.81
CA TRP A 43 11.45 1.61 7.20
C TRP A 43 11.50 1.41 8.72
N ASP A 44 12.55 1.90 9.39
CA ASP A 44 12.65 1.79 10.84
C ASP A 44 11.51 2.54 11.55
N GLU A 45 11.06 3.65 10.95
CA GLU A 45 9.95 4.46 11.45
C GLU A 45 8.58 3.87 11.11
N TYR A 46 8.29 3.53 9.86
CA TYR A 46 6.93 3.16 9.42
C TYR A 46 6.74 1.66 9.15
N GLY A 47 7.80 0.87 9.26
CA GLY A 47 7.78 -0.57 9.02
C GLY A 47 7.25 -0.93 7.63
N PRO A 48 6.61 -2.10 7.46
CA PRO A 48 6.01 -2.52 6.20
C PRO A 48 4.93 -1.54 5.68
N GLY A 49 4.28 -0.80 6.57
CA GLY A 49 3.27 0.19 6.22
C GLY A 49 3.81 1.36 5.40
N ALA A 50 5.12 1.62 5.43
CA ALA A 50 5.80 2.67 4.67
C ALA A 50 5.52 2.61 3.16
N ALA A 51 5.38 1.40 2.62
CA ALA A 51 5.06 1.17 1.21
C ALA A 51 3.70 0.47 1.04
N GLY A 52 3.36 -0.45 1.95
CA GLY A 52 2.19 -1.32 1.81
C GLY A 52 0.87 -0.56 1.75
N VAL A 53 0.65 0.39 2.66
CA VAL A 53 -0.61 1.14 2.74
C VAL A 53 -0.84 1.98 1.48
N GLY A 54 0.20 2.66 0.99
CA GLY A 54 0.14 3.42 -0.25
C GLY A 54 -0.22 2.57 -1.47
N TRP A 55 0.33 1.35 -1.56
CA TRP A 55 -0.04 0.42 -2.64
C TRP A 55 -1.49 -0.06 -2.53
N GLU A 56 -1.99 -0.35 -1.33
CA GLU A 56 -3.39 -0.75 -1.16
C GLU A 56 -4.36 0.38 -1.53
N LEU A 57 -4.05 1.63 -1.19
CA LEU A 57 -4.82 2.80 -1.63
C LEU A 57 -4.77 2.98 -3.16
N GLY A 58 -3.60 2.78 -3.77
CA GLY A 58 -3.46 2.81 -5.23
C GLY A 58 -4.29 1.69 -5.91
N LEU A 59 -4.33 0.50 -5.32
CA LEU A 59 -5.13 -0.62 -5.82
C LEU A 59 -6.63 -0.40 -5.62
N LEU A 60 -7.05 0.28 -4.55
CA LEU A 60 -8.43 0.74 -4.39
C LEU A 60 -8.81 1.71 -5.53
N GLY A 61 -7.97 2.69 -5.81
CA GLY A 61 -8.18 3.62 -6.93
C GLY A 61 -8.28 2.90 -8.28
N LEU A 62 -7.44 1.89 -8.52
CA LEU A 62 -7.51 1.04 -9.70
C LEU A 62 -8.84 0.27 -9.77
N ALA A 63 -9.28 -0.34 -8.67
CA ALA A 63 -10.55 -1.07 -8.63
C ALA A 63 -11.73 -0.15 -8.97
N LEU A 64 -11.79 1.04 -8.37
CA LEU A 64 -12.82 2.05 -8.66
C LEU A 64 -12.81 2.48 -10.13
N HIS A 65 -11.62 2.72 -10.70
CA HIS A 65 -11.49 3.08 -12.11
C HIS A 65 -11.95 1.96 -13.06
N LEU A 66 -11.67 0.70 -12.73
CA LEU A 66 -12.13 -0.43 -13.54
C LEU A 66 -13.65 -0.62 -13.47
N GLU A 67 -14.27 -0.33 -12.33
CA GLU A 67 -15.73 -0.38 -12.16
C GLU A 67 -16.45 0.79 -12.84
N GLN A 68 -15.89 2.00 -12.75
CA GLN A 68 -16.49 3.25 -13.21
C GLN A 68 -15.44 4.14 -13.91
N PRO A 69 -15.07 3.84 -15.16
CA PRO A 69 -13.93 4.48 -15.84
C PRO A 69 -14.11 5.96 -16.15
N ASP A 70 -15.35 6.44 -16.18
CA ASP A 70 -15.69 7.83 -16.51
C ASP A 70 -15.90 8.71 -15.26
N GLU A 71 -15.92 8.11 -14.05
CA GLU A 71 -16.02 8.87 -12.81
C GLU A 71 -14.70 9.56 -12.47
N PRO A 72 -14.73 10.73 -11.79
CA PRO A 72 -13.52 11.40 -11.38
C PRO A 72 -12.73 10.53 -10.39
N GLN A 73 -11.41 10.71 -10.40
CA GLN A 73 -10.55 10.09 -9.42
C GLN A 73 -11.01 10.45 -8.00
N LEU A 74 -10.99 9.46 -7.11
CA LEU A 74 -11.26 9.64 -5.69
C LEU A 74 -10.36 10.76 -5.13
N ASP A 75 -10.95 11.74 -4.46
CA ASP A 75 -10.19 12.73 -3.71
C ASP A 75 -9.58 12.06 -2.48
N GLU A 76 -8.27 11.84 -2.54
CA GLU A 76 -7.49 11.13 -1.51
C GLU A 76 -7.58 11.82 -0.14
N HIS A 77 -7.60 13.16 -0.11
CA HIS A 77 -7.67 13.91 1.15
C HIS A 77 -9.08 13.84 1.75
N ALA A 78 -10.11 14.01 0.92
CA ALA A 78 -11.49 13.88 1.38
C ALA A 78 -11.81 12.45 1.83
N PHE A 79 -11.28 11.44 1.12
CA PHE A 79 -11.40 10.05 1.49
C PHE A 79 -10.68 9.74 2.80
N ALA A 80 -9.41 10.14 2.94
CA ALA A 80 -8.65 9.92 4.16
C ALA A 80 -9.31 10.58 5.39
N ALA A 81 -10.04 11.69 5.21
CA ALA A 81 -10.81 12.33 6.27
C ALA A 81 -12.20 11.69 6.54
N SER A 82 -12.69 10.81 5.66
CA SER A 82 -14.00 10.17 5.80
C SER A 82 -13.95 8.99 6.80
N PRO A 83 -15.08 8.63 7.45
CA PRO A 83 -15.13 7.45 8.32
C PRO A 83 -14.68 6.15 7.62
N GLU A 84 -15.04 5.98 6.35
CA GLU A 84 -14.69 4.82 5.55
C GLU A 84 -13.19 4.79 5.23
N GLY A 85 -12.60 5.92 4.85
CA GLY A 85 -11.16 6.00 4.59
C GLY A 85 -10.34 5.81 5.86
N GLN A 86 -10.75 6.40 6.98
CA GLN A 86 -10.12 6.18 8.29
C GLN A 86 -10.13 4.71 8.67
N ALA A 87 -11.27 4.02 8.51
CA ALA A 87 -11.39 2.60 8.80
C ALA A 87 -10.50 1.74 7.88
N LEU A 88 -10.49 2.03 6.58
CA LEU A 88 -9.66 1.29 5.61
C LEU A 88 -8.17 1.48 5.88
N ILE A 89 -7.71 2.72 6.06
CA ILE A 89 -6.31 3.05 6.31
C ILE A 89 -5.82 2.45 7.63
N THR A 90 -6.66 2.50 8.68
CA THR A 90 -6.33 1.88 9.97
C THR A 90 -6.18 0.38 9.82
N GLY A 91 -7.16 -0.29 9.20
CA GLY A 91 -7.11 -1.74 8.99
C GLY A 91 -5.95 -2.19 8.11
N SER A 92 -5.64 -1.43 7.07
CA SER A 92 -4.46 -1.64 6.22
C SER A 92 -3.16 -1.56 7.02
N SER A 93 -3.00 -0.50 7.82
CA SER A 93 -1.81 -0.29 8.65
C SER A 93 -1.64 -1.40 9.69
N GLU A 94 -2.72 -1.82 10.35
CA GLU A 94 -2.71 -2.94 11.29
C GLU A 94 -2.33 -4.26 10.61
N ALA A 95 -2.89 -4.55 9.43
CA ALA A 95 -2.58 -5.76 8.67
C ALA A 95 -1.11 -5.82 8.24
N TRP A 96 -0.53 -4.69 7.82
CA TRP A 96 0.90 -4.59 7.54
C TRP A 96 1.78 -4.72 8.78
N GLY A 97 1.30 -4.24 9.93
CA GLY A 97 1.91 -4.51 11.24
C GLY A 97 1.97 -6.00 11.54
N GLU A 98 0.84 -6.71 11.46
CA GLU A 98 0.76 -8.15 11.68
C GLU A 98 1.58 -8.98 10.67
N ALA A 99 1.62 -8.54 9.41
CA ALA A 99 2.51 -9.11 8.40
C ALA A 99 3.99 -8.94 8.79
N GLY A 100 4.37 -7.77 9.32
CA GLY A 100 5.69 -7.51 9.87
C GLY A 100 6.05 -8.43 11.03
N ILE A 101 5.12 -8.64 11.97
CA ILE A 101 5.29 -9.59 13.09
C ILE A 101 5.52 -11.01 12.57
N THR A 102 4.70 -11.43 11.60
CA THR A 102 4.84 -12.75 10.96
C THR A 102 6.18 -12.90 10.25
N ALA A 103 6.72 -11.82 9.69
CA ALA A 103 8.04 -11.77 9.07
C ALA A 103 9.21 -11.68 10.08
N GLY A 104 8.92 -11.60 11.39
CA GLY A 104 9.92 -11.62 12.46
C GLY A 104 10.31 -10.25 13.03
N ILE A 105 9.58 -9.18 12.71
CA ILE A 105 9.73 -7.89 13.39
C ILE A 105 9.20 -8.03 14.83
N ASP A 106 9.87 -7.40 15.79
CA ASP A 106 9.38 -7.34 17.16
C ASP A 106 7.94 -6.81 17.23
N ALA A 107 7.09 -7.45 18.05
CA ALA A 107 5.66 -7.19 18.05
C ALA A 107 5.30 -5.76 18.49
N ASP A 108 6.02 -5.22 19.48
CA ASP A 108 5.76 -3.87 19.96
C ASP A 108 6.28 -2.84 18.96
N ALA A 109 7.44 -3.10 18.34
CA ALA A 109 7.96 -2.27 17.26
C ALA A 109 7.03 -2.22 16.04
N ALA A 110 6.50 -3.37 15.59
CA ALA A 110 5.60 -3.48 14.45
C ALA A 110 4.26 -2.76 14.71
N ARG A 111 3.68 -2.91 15.90
CA ARG A 111 2.45 -2.19 16.28
C ARG A 111 2.68 -0.68 16.38
N ALA A 112 3.82 -0.26 16.94
CA ALA A 112 4.16 1.16 17.01
C ALA A 112 4.36 1.76 15.62
N ALA A 113 4.96 1.02 14.68
CA ALA A 113 5.09 1.41 13.29
C ALA A 113 3.71 1.55 12.62
N ALA A 114 2.83 0.56 12.77
CA ALA A 114 1.46 0.62 12.25
C ALA A 114 0.71 1.86 12.76
N ILE A 115 0.81 2.20 14.06
CA ILE A 115 0.20 3.42 14.62
C ILE A 115 0.74 4.69 13.95
N ARG A 116 2.05 4.78 13.75
CA ARG A 116 2.67 5.94 13.06
C ARG A 116 2.22 6.02 11.60
N THR A 117 2.12 4.89 10.90
CA THR A 117 1.61 4.85 9.52
C THR A 117 0.15 5.28 9.46
N THR A 118 -0.70 4.80 10.36
CA THR A 118 -2.10 5.25 10.44
C THR A 118 -2.15 6.76 10.60
N ALA A 119 -1.48 7.31 11.62
CA ALA A 119 -1.43 8.74 11.90
C ALA A 119 -0.94 9.57 10.70
N PHE A 120 0.07 9.07 9.96
CA PHE A 120 0.58 9.72 8.77
C PHE A 120 -0.49 9.88 7.68
N TYR A 121 -1.25 8.82 7.39
CA TYR A 121 -2.26 8.84 6.33
C TYR A 121 -3.58 9.50 6.76
N THR A 122 -3.94 9.41 8.04
CA THR A 122 -5.22 9.92 8.56
C THR A 122 -5.14 11.32 9.14
N GLY A 123 -3.94 11.80 9.48
CA GLY A 123 -3.72 13.05 10.22
C GLY A 123 -4.12 12.98 11.70
N ALA A 124 -4.31 11.78 12.25
CA ALA A 124 -4.70 11.53 13.65
C ALA A 124 -3.53 11.65 14.65
#